data_AF-A0A9D9WMX4-F1
#
_entry.id   AF-A0A9D9WMX4-F1
#
_cell.length_a   1.000
_cell.length_b   1.000
_cell.length_c   1.000
_cell.angle_alpha   90.00
_cell.angle_beta   90.00
_cell.angle_gamma   90.00
#
_symmetry.space_group_name_H-M   'P 1'
#
loop_
_entity.id
_entity.type
_entity.pdbx_description
1 polymer ?
#
loop_
_entity_poly.entity_id
_entity_poly.type
_entity_poly.pdbx_seq_one_letter_code
_entity_poly.pdbx_strand_id
1 'polypeptide(L)'
;MDFDIDISSLPTPSYIVDERLLIKNLEKLKSIIDKTGCRILLAQKGFSMFYFYPLIKKYLNGTTASSLYEARLGFEEMGNET
;
A
#
# COMPACT_ATOMS: atom_id res chain seq x y z
N MET A 1 9.37 -8.31 -19.13
CA MET A 1 8.26 -7.96 -18.20
C MET A 1 7.02 -8.13 -19.03
N ASP A 2 6.22 -9.14 -18.75
CA ASP A 2 4.94 -9.30 -19.42
C ASP A 2 3.92 -8.45 -18.65
N PHE A 3 3.38 -7.45 -19.32
CA PHE A 3 2.33 -6.58 -18.81
C PHE A 3 1.00 -7.04 -19.41
N ASP A 4 -0.03 -7.15 -18.59
CA ASP A 4 -1.38 -7.52 -19.03
C ASP A 4 -2.12 -6.35 -19.71
N ILE A 5 -1.43 -5.22 -19.90
CA ILE A 5 -1.94 -4.01 -20.54
C ILE A 5 -0.94 -3.48 -21.57
N ASP A 6 -1.45 -2.88 -22.64
CA ASP A 6 -0.63 -2.13 -23.58
C ASP A 6 -0.28 -0.75 -23.02
N ILE A 7 0.91 -0.62 -22.43
CA ILE A 7 1.40 0.63 -21.84
C ILE A 7 1.47 1.75 -22.88
N SER A 8 1.73 1.44 -24.15
CA SER A 8 1.89 2.45 -25.20
C SER A 8 0.57 3.16 -25.55
N SER A 9 -0.57 2.53 -25.24
CA SER A 9 -1.91 3.07 -25.44
C SER A 9 -2.39 4.00 -24.32
N LEU A 10 -1.68 4.05 -23.19
CA LEU A 10 -2.11 4.82 -22.03
C LEU A 10 -1.84 6.33 -22.22
N PRO A 11 -2.75 7.22 -21.77
CA PRO A 11 -2.53 8.66 -21.84
C PRO A 11 -1.35 9.05 -20.93
N THR A 12 -0.48 9.94 -21.42
CA THR A 12 0.65 10.48 -20.65
C THR A 12 0.37 11.91 -20.18
N PRO A 13 0.71 12.28 -18.94
CA PRO A 13 1.40 11.47 -17.93
C PRO A 13 0.46 10.55 -17.16
N SER A 14 0.95 9.36 -16.79
CA SER A 14 0.24 8.40 -15.93
C SER A 14 1.19 7.77 -14.91
N TYR A 15 0.68 7.48 -13.72
CA TYR A 15 1.35 6.63 -12.72
C TYR A 15 0.83 5.20 -12.85
N ILE A 16 1.74 4.24 -13.01
CA ILE A 16 1.39 2.81 -13.14
C ILE A 16 1.94 2.07 -11.93
N VAL A 17 1.08 1.30 -11.27
CA VAL A 17 1.46 0.40 -10.17
C VAL A 17 1.30 -1.03 -10.64
N ASP A 18 2.39 -1.81 -10.60
CA ASP A 18 2.33 -3.25 -10.80
C ASP A 18 1.96 -3.92 -9.47
N GLU A 19 0.72 -4.40 -9.38
CA GLU A 19 0.20 -5.06 -8.18
C GLU A 19 1.06 -6.28 -7.79
N ARG A 20 1.65 -6.99 -8.75
CA ARG A 20 2.49 -8.18 -8.49
C ARG A 20 3.76 -7.78 -7.74
N LEU A 21 4.37 -6.66 -8.12
CA LEU A 21 5.55 -6.12 -7.44
C LEU A 21 5.19 -5.54 -6.07
N LEU A 22 4.01 -4.91 -5.95
CA LEU A 22 3.50 -4.44 -4.66
C LEU A 22 3.31 -5.60 -3.69
N ILE A 23 2.65 -6.69 -4.11
CA ILE A 23 2.47 -7.91 -3.30
C ILE A 23 3.83 -8.48 -2.88
N LYS A 24 4.78 -8.62 -3.80
CA LYS A 24 6.12 -9.12 -3.49
C LYS A 24 6.84 -8.29 -2.40
N ASN A 25 6.62 -6.97 -2.39
CA ASN A 25 7.17 -6.10 -1.34
C ASN A 25 6.43 -6.28 -0.02
N LEU A 26 5.10 -6.38 -0.05
CA LEU A 26 4.27 -6.62 1.13
C LEU A 26 4.58 -7.98 1.79
N GLU A 27 4.81 -9.04 1.01
CA GLU A 27 5.22 -10.36 1.50
C GLU A 27 6.55 -10.30 2.26
N LYS A 28 7.51 -9.50 1.78
CA LYS A 28 8.79 -9.29 2.49
C LYS A 28 8.57 -8.60 3.84
N LEU A 29 7.77 -7.54 3.87
CA LEU A 29 7.44 -6.84 5.11
C LEU A 29 6.69 -7.75 6.09
N LYS A 30 5.74 -8.54 5.58
CA LYS A 30 5.02 -9.56 6.35
C LYS A 30 5.96 -10.61 6.93
N SER A 31 6.93 -11.09 6.17
CA SER A 31 7.95 -12.01 6.70
C SER A 31 8.75 -11.40 7.86
N ILE A 32 8.99 -10.09 7.88
CA ILE A 32 9.69 -9.42 8.98
C ILE A 32 8.79 -9.39 10.22
N ILE A 33 7.52 -8.99 10.06
CA ILE A 33 6.50 -9.03 11.12
C ILE A 33 6.45 -10.42 11.74
N ASP A 34 6.35 -11.48 10.92
CA ASP A 34 6.17 -12.85 11.40
C ASP A 34 7.42 -13.39 12.14
N LYS A 35 8.63 -12.97 11.73
CA LYS A 35 9.89 -13.39 12.37
C LYS A 35 10.21 -12.65 13.65
N THR A 36 9.74 -11.41 13.79
CA THR A 36 10.18 -10.51 14.86
C THR A 36 9.07 -10.14 15.84
N GLY A 37 7.81 -10.31 15.46
CA GLY A 37 6.67 -9.82 16.21
C GLY A 37 6.50 -8.29 16.19
N CYS A 38 7.33 -7.56 15.44
CA CYS A 38 7.19 -6.10 15.33
C CYS A 38 5.92 -5.73 14.54
N ARG A 39 5.47 -4.48 14.70
CA ARG A 39 4.39 -3.92 13.89
C ARG A 39 4.96 -3.00 12.82
N ILE A 40 4.48 -3.13 11.59
CA ILE A 40 4.83 -2.24 10.48
C ILE A 40 3.56 -1.52 10.02
N LEU A 41 3.66 -0.19 9.96
CA LEU A 41 2.57 0.71 9.55
C LEU A 41 2.92 1.36 8.21
N LEU A 42 1.91 1.58 7.37
CA LEU A 42 2.05 2.29 6.11
C LEU A 42 2.18 3.81 6.34
N ALA A 43 3.30 4.39 5.92
CA ALA A 43 3.46 5.84 5.91
C ALA A 43 2.75 6.47 4.70
N GLN A 44 1.54 6.99 4.91
CA GLN A 44 0.67 7.50 3.84
C GLN A 44 1.30 8.64 3.04
N LYS A 45 2.15 9.45 3.67
CA LYS A 45 2.92 10.52 3.01
C LYS A 45 3.78 10.03 1.83
N GLY A 46 4.24 8.77 1.88
CA GLY A 46 5.04 8.16 0.80
C GLY A 46 4.20 7.35 -0.19
N PHE A 47 2.99 6.94 0.19
CA PHE A 47 2.10 6.15 -0.66
C PHE A 47 0.64 6.29 -0.19
N SER A 48 -0.15 7.05 -0.95
CA SER A 48 -1.56 7.36 -0.65
C SER A 48 -2.53 6.94 -1.75
N MET A 49 -2.15 5.98 -2.61
CA MET A 49 -3.09 5.32 -3.52
C MET A 49 -4.01 4.39 -2.72
N PHE A 50 -5.03 4.99 -2.09
CA PHE A 50 -5.94 4.32 -1.16
C PHE A 50 -6.72 3.14 -1.76
N TYR A 51 -6.85 3.09 -3.09
CA TYR A 51 -7.35 1.92 -3.81
C TYR A 51 -6.69 0.60 -3.38
N PHE A 52 -5.38 0.63 -3.05
CA PHE A 52 -4.64 -0.55 -2.61
C PHE A 52 -4.68 -0.81 -1.11
N TYR A 53 -5.28 0.06 -0.28
CA TYR A 53 -5.31 -0.14 1.17
C TYR A 53 -6.02 -1.44 1.58
N PRO A 54 -7.14 -1.87 0.94
CA PRO A 54 -7.74 -3.19 1.18
C PRO A 54 -6.82 -4.38 0.87
N LEU A 55 -5.87 -4.23 -0.05
CA LEU A 55 -4.83 -5.23 -0.30
C LEU A 55 -3.74 -5.14 0.77
N ILE A 56 -3.22 -3.94 1.03
CA ILE A 56 -2.13 -3.68 1.98
C ILE A 56 -2.48 -4.12 3.40
N LYS A 57 -3.73 -3.93 3.85
CA LYS A 57 -4.20 -4.32 5.19
C LYS A 57 -4.14 -5.82 5.48
N LYS A 58 -4.02 -6.65 4.43
CA LYS A 58 -3.80 -8.10 4.57
C LYS A 58 -2.38 -8.43 5.04
N TYR A 59 -1.44 -7.50 4.90
CA TYR A 59 -0.01 -7.69 5.16
C TYR A 59 0.54 -6.77 6.27
N LEU A 60 0.10 -5.51 6.32
CA LEU A 60 0.58 -4.51 7.29
C LEU A 60 -0.42 -4.27 8.43
N ASN A 61 0.06 -3.70 9.54
CA ASN A 61 -0.72 -3.57 10.77
C ASN A 61 -1.61 -2.32 10.84
N GLY A 62 -1.46 -1.38 9.91
CA GLY A 62 -2.16 -0.10 9.96
C GLY A 62 -1.48 0.98 9.12
N THR A 63 -1.84 2.23 9.37
CA THR A 63 -1.26 3.43 8.75
C THR A 63 -0.65 4.35 9.80
N THR A 64 0.31 5.18 9.41
CA THR A 64 0.65 6.39 10.16
C THR A 64 0.00 7.60 9.50
N ALA A 65 -0.33 8.62 10.28
CA ALA A 65 -0.84 9.88 9.76
C ALA A 65 0.03 11.07 10.24
N SER A 66 0.19 12.05 9.36
CA SER A 66 0.84 13.34 9.62
C SER A 66 -0.10 14.54 9.50
N SER A 67 -1.37 14.30 9.19
CA SER A 67 -2.45 15.28 9.20
C SER A 67 -3.78 14.63 9.58
N LEU A 68 -4.78 15.45 9.92
CA LEU A 68 -6.14 14.98 10.21
C LEU A 68 -6.76 14.24 9.01
N TYR A 69 -6.49 14.71 7.79
CA TYR A 69 -7.02 14.08 6.57
C TYR A 69 -6.41 12.71 6.32
N GLU A 70 -5.11 12.55 6.58
CA GLU A 70 -4.46 11.23 6.51
C GLU A 70 -5.01 10.29 7.59
N ALA A 71 -5.25 10.78 8.81
CA ALA A 71 -5.85 9.98 9.87
C ALA A 71 -7.26 9.50 9.49
N ARG A 72 -8.07 10.40 8.92
CA ARG A 72 -9.39 10.06 8.41
C ARG A 72 -9.32 9.04 7.27
N LEU A 73 -8.43 9.23 6.30
CA LEU A 73 -8.25 8.31 5.18
C LEU A 73 -7.81 6.91 5.65
N GLY A 74 -6.88 6.84 6.60
CA GLY A 74 -6.45 5.58 7.23
C GLY A 74 -7.61 4.85 7.89
N PHE A 75 -8.45 5.59 8.63
CA PHE A 75 -9.66 5.04 9.24
C PHE A 75 -10.67 4.52 8.20
N GLU A 76 -10.96 5.30 7.15
CA GLU A 76 -11.98 4.97 6.14
C GLU A 76 -11.56 3.80 5.23
N GLU A 77 -10.30 3.77 4.77
CA GLU A 77 -9.85 2.88 3.69
C GLU A 77 -9.01 1.68 4.19
N MET A 78 -8.20 1.86 5.24
CA MET A 78 -7.39 0.78 5.82
C MET A 78 -8.19 0.01 6.88
N GLY A 79 -8.86 0.71 7.81
CA GLY A 79 -9.71 0.13 8.86
C GLY A 79 -8.97 -0.61 9.98
N ASN A 80 -7.63 -0.54 10.01
CA ASN A 80 -6.77 -1.07 11.08
C ASN A 80 -6.29 0.09 11.98
N GLU A 81 -5.24 -0.14 12.77
CA GLU A 81 -4.59 0.92 13.58
C GLU A 81 -4.21 2.13 12.72
N THR A 82 -4.51 3.34 13.21
CA THR A 82 -4.20 4.62 12.56
C THR A 82 -3.69 5.61 13.57
#